data_AF-U9UHI5-F1
#
_entry.id   AF-U9UHI5-F1
#
_cell.length_a   1.000
_cell.length_b   1.000
_cell.length_c   1.000
_cell.angle_alpha   90.00
_cell.angle_beta   90.00
_cell.angle_gamma   90.00
#
_symmetry.space_group_name_H-M   'P 1'
#
loop_
_entity.id
_entity.type
_entity.pdbx_description
1 polymer ?
#
loop_
_entity_poly.entity_id
_entity_poly.type
_entity_poly.pdbx_seq_one_letter_code
_entity_poly.pdbx_strand_id
1 'polypeptide(L)' 'MPLFDDESNKRIRYHMKMRGHPNYISNEMSRFTPEQISYHWETFLNPQCK' A
#
# COMPACT_ATOMS: atom_id res chain seq x y z
N MET A 1 -12.30 -7.04 10.70
CA MET A 1 -10.83 -6.99 10.67
C MET A 1 -10.46 -6.07 9.51
N PRO A 2 -9.64 -5.02 9.70
CA PRO A 2 -9.25 -4.16 8.59
C PRO A 2 -8.54 -4.99 7.51
N LEU A 3 -8.80 -4.68 6.24
CA LEU A 3 -8.21 -5.40 5.10
C LEU A 3 -6.67 -5.33 5.13
N PHE A 4 -6.13 -4.21 5.59
CA PHE A 4 -4.70 -4.00 5.82
C PHE A 4 -4.43 -3.85 7.32
N ASP A 5 -3.53 -4.68 7.84
CA ASP A 5 -3.02 -4.53 9.21
C ASP A 5 -1.93 -3.45 9.30
N ASP A 6 -1.50 -3.12 10.53
CA ASP A 6 -0.51 -2.08 10.76
C ASP A 6 0.85 -2.38 10.12
N GLU A 7 1.22 -3.66 10.00
CA GLU A 7 2.45 -4.06 9.34
C GLU A 7 2.36 -3.85 7.82
N SER A 8 1.24 -4.25 7.23
CA SER A 8 0.91 -4.02 5.82
C SER A 8 0.91 -2.53 5.49
N ASN A 9 0.32 -1.70 6.36
CA ASN A 9 0.31 -0.25 6.21
C ASN A 9 1.71 0.36 6.22
N LYS A 10 2.60 -0.13 7.11
CA LYS A 10 4.01 0.32 7.17
C LYS A 10 4.76 -0.05 5.89
N ARG A 11 4.59 -1.27 5.38
CA ARG A 11 5.22 -1.71 4.13
C ARG A 11 4.74 -0.89 2.95
N ILE A 12 3.42 -0.73 2.78
CA ILE A 12 2.86 0.07 1.69
C ILE A 12 3.42 1.49 1.71
N ARG A 13 3.47 2.14 2.88
CA ARG A 13 4.06 3.48 3.01
C ARG A 13 5.53 3.53 2.62
N TYR A 14 6.33 2.55 3.05
CA TYR A 14 7.75 2.50 2.74
C TYR A 14 7.99 2.37 1.23
N HIS A 15 7.37 1.38 0.59
CA HIS A 15 7.58 1.12 -0.83
C HIS A 15 6.97 2.19 -1.74
N MET A 16 5.79 2.72 -1.40
CA MET A 16 5.19 3.83 -2.16
C MET A 16 6.08 5.08 -2.12
N LYS A 17 6.68 5.40 -0.96
CA LYS A 17 7.62 6.53 -0.86
C LYS A 17 8.93 6.30 -1.60
N MET A 18 9.45 5.06 -1.59
CA MET A 18 10.75 4.74 -2.19
C MET A 18 10.69 4.53 -3.71
N ARG A 19 9.62 3.93 -4.22
CA ARG A 19 9.50 3.50 -5.62
C ARG A 19 8.22 3.94 -6.32
N GLY A 20 7.18 4.34 -5.61
CA GLY A 20 5.92 4.82 -6.20
C GLY A 20 5.10 3.79 -6.97
N HIS A 21 5.41 2.48 -6.89
CA HIS A 21 4.77 1.45 -7.71
C HIS A 21 4.15 0.31 -6.88
N PRO A 22 2.81 0.13 -6.93
CA PRO A 22 2.09 -0.93 -6.21
C PRO A 22 2.50 -2.36 -6.60
N ASN A 23 2.92 -2.58 -7.85
CA ASN A 23 3.29 -3.90 -8.37
C ASN A 23 4.43 -4.56 -7.57
N TYR A 24 5.39 -3.77 -7.09
CA TYR A 24 6.48 -4.28 -6.28
C TYR A 24 6.01 -4.72 -4.89
N ILE A 25 5.02 -4.03 -4.35
CA ILE A 25 4.44 -4.33 -3.04
C ILE A 25 3.62 -5.61 -3.11
N SER A 26 2.85 -5.79 -4.19
CA SER A 26 2.08 -7.02 -4.41
C SER A 26 2.96 -8.25 -4.55
N ASN A 27 4.16 -8.13 -5.13
CA ASN A 27 5.14 -9.22 -5.17
C ASN A 27 5.66 -9.61 -3.78
N GLU A 28 5.87 -8.65 -2.87
CA GLU A 28 6.30 -8.93 -1.48
C GLU A 28 5.13 -9.30 -0.57
N MET A 29 3.94 -8.81 -0.87
CA MET A 29 2.70 -9.00 -0.12
C MET A 29 1.67 -9.64 -1.03
N SER A 30 1.94 -10.88 -1.44
CA SER A 30 1.11 -11.68 -2.39
C SER A 30 -0.34 -11.85 -1.97
N ARG A 31 -0.67 -11.52 -0.71
CA ARG A 31 -2.03 -11.44 -0.19
C ARG A 31 -2.88 -10.33 -0.82
N PHE A 32 -2.26 -9.30 -1.40
CA PHE A 32 -2.97 -8.12 -1.92
C PHE A 32 -2.63 -7.88 -3.39
N THR A 33 -3.64 -7.52 -4.19
CA THR A 33 -3.43 -7.13 -5.58
C THR A 33 -2.86 -5.71 -5.68
N PRO A 34 -2.17 -5.38 -6.78
CA PRO A 34 -1.71 -4.01 -7.01
C PRO A 34 -2.84 -2.98 -6.96
N GLU A 35 -4.04 -3.30 -7.45
CA GLU A 35 -5.18 -2.37 -7.39
C GLU A 35 -5.62 -2.11 -5.95
N GLN A 36 -5.68 -3.14 -5.10
CA GLN A 36 -6.02 -2.98 -3.69
C GLN A 36 -5.02 -2.09 -2.96
N ILE A 37 -3.73 -2.26 -3.27
CA ILE A 37 -2.66 -1.45 -2.67
C ILE A 37 -2.72 0.00 -3.17
N SER A 38 -2.99 0.23 -4.46
CA SER A 38 -3.12 1.59 -5.01
C SER A 38 -4.30 2.32 -4.39
N TYR A 39 -5.47 1.67 -4.38
CA TYR A 39 -6.68 2.24 -3.79
C TYR A 39 -6.48 2.59 -2.31
N HIS A 40 -5.86 1.69 -1.55
CA HIS A 40 -5.59 1.90 -0.13
C HIS A 40 -4.58 3.03 0.12
N TRP A 41 -3.55 3.11 -0.72
CA TRP A 41 -2.59 4.20 -0.67
C TRP A 41 -3.26 5.56 -0.90
N GLU A 42 -4.00 5.71 -2.00
CA GLU A 42 -4.67 6.96 -2.38
C GLU A 42 -5.71 7.40 -1.35
N THR A 43 -6.47 6.45 -0.80
CA THR A 43 -7.62 6.77 0.08
C THR A 43 -7.19 7.02 1.53
N PHE A 44 -6.18 6.29 2.04
CA PHE A 44 -5.91 6.26 3.49
C PHE A 44 -4.47 6.60 3.89
N LEU A 45 -3.47 6.36 3.03
CA LEU A 45 -2.06 6.46 3.43
C LEU A 45 -1.33 7.64 2.79
N ASN A 46 -1.77 8.13 1.62
CA ASN A 46 -1.16 9.23 0.91
C ASN A 46 -1.44 10.56 1.65
N PRO A 47 -0.41 11.23 2.19
CA PRO A 47 -0.59 12.49 2.92
C PRO A 47 -1.03 13.65 2.03
N GLN A 48 -0.94 13.54 0.69
CA GLN A 48 -1.34 14.61 -0.24
C GLN A 48 -2.84 14.62 -0.55
N CYS A 49 -3.58 13.57 -0.19
CA CYS A 49 -5.04 13.53 -0.36
C CYS A 49 -5.79 14.07 0.88
N LYS A 50 -5.11 14.74 1.80
CA LYS A 50 -5.67 15.43 2.98
C LYS A 50 -5.23 16.89 3.03
#